data_AF-A0AAW9W2A6-F1
#
_entry.id   AF-A0AAW9W2A6-F1
#
_cell.length_a   1.000
_cell.length_b   1.000
_cell.length_c   1.000
_cell.angle_alpha   90.00
_cell.angle_beta   90.00
_cell.angle_gamma   90.00
#
_symmetry.space_group_name_H-M   'P 1'
#
loop_
_entity.id
_entity.type
_entity.pdbx_description
1 polymer ?
#
loop_
_entity_poly.entity_id
_entity_poly.type
_entity_poly.pdbx_seq_one_letter_code
_entity_poly.pdbx_strand_id
1 'polypeptide(L)'
;MSLLYYYEINPSTDILKCIEELLYKEDKCFNNILKNWKDIRRNHNDSFPNFWCYGAPGILLARKEIFDKTNIGNNDLSIIKNVLTNVEKIRELNLCHGSVGTISCLDAILKDEENLLIKESIDFYFDNVVSQVIKPELSTDLNTMNTFSFMLGVSGVVYEISRKQDDRLLNVLLLELRGHDD
;
A
#
# COMPACT_ATOMS: atom_id res chain seq x y z
N MET A 1 8.87 -7.09 3.52
CA MET A 1 8.48 -6.82 4.93
C MET A 1 8.87 -7.95 5.87
N SER A 2 8.27 -9.15 5.85
CA SER A 2 8.53 -10.16 6.90
C SER A 2 9.98 -10.62 7.06
N LEU A 3 10.74 -10.80 5.97
CA LEU A 3 12.16 -11.15 6.05
C LEU A 3 13.02 -10.02 6.66
N LEU A 4 12.63 -8.77 6.43
CA LEU A 4 13.27 -7.60 7.03
C LEU A 4 13.02 -7.57 8.54
N TYR A 5 11.78 -7.80 8.99
CA TYR A 5 11.50 -7.92 10.43
C TYR A 5 12.29 -9.05 11.07
N TYR A 6 12.43 -10.19 10.39
CA TYR A 6 13.26 -11.29 10.88
C TYR A 6 14.74 -10.88 10.99
N TYR A 7 15.25 -10.09 10.03
CA TYR A 7 16.60 -9.52 10.08
C TYR A 7 16.79 -8.59 11.27
N GLU A 8 15.81 -7.74 11.60
CA GLU A 8 15.91 -6.84 12.77
C GLU A 8 16.06 -7.62 14.09
N ILE A 9 15.37 -8.76 14.21
CA ILE A 9 15.48 -9.63 15.39
C ILE A 9 16.76 -10.48 15.35
N ASN A 10 17.19 -10.89 14.16
CA ASN A 10 18.34 -11.78 13.95
C ASN A 10 19.28 -11.22 12.87
N PRO A 11 20.09 -10.18 13.18
CA PRO A 11 20.93 -9.55 12.18
C PRO A 11 21.94 -10.53 11.58
N SER A 12 21.91 -10.70 10.25
CA SER A 12 22.83 -11.57 9.52
C SER A 12 23.09 -11.03 8.12
N THR A 13 24.35 -11.11 7.68
CA THR A 13 24.77 -10.73 6.33
C THR A 13 24.14 -11.63 5.27
N ASP A 14 23.82 -12.88 5.59
CA ASP A 14 23.15 -13.80 4.66
C ASP A 14 21.69 -13.42 4.43
N ILE A 15 21.02 -12.86 5.45
CA ILE A 15 19.64 -12.37 5.29
C ILE A 15 19.65 -11.09 4.43
N LEU A 16 20.60 -10.18 4.64
CA LEU A 16 20.73 -8.98 3.80
C LEU A 16 20.97 -9.35 2.33
N LYS A 17 21.89 -10.28 2.05
CA LYS A 17 22.10 -10.80 0.69
C LYS A 17 20.82 -11.40 0.11
N CYS A 18 20.07 -12.16 0.92
CA CYS A 18 18.79 -12.72 0.48
C CYS A 18 17.78 -11.60 0.12
N ILE A 19 17.69 -10.53 0.91
CA ILE A 19 16.85 -9.36 0.60
C ILE A 19 17.27 -8.73 -0.74
N GLU A 20 18.56 -8.47 -0.94
CA GLU A 20 19.09 -7.90 -2.19
C GLU A 20 18.78 -8.78 -3.41
N GLU A 21 18.97 -10.09 -3.30
CA GLU A 21 18.66 -11.04 -4.38
C GLU A 21 17.17 -11.08 -4.72
N LEU A 22 16.29 -10.97 -3.72
CA LEU A 22 14.85 -10.94 -3.91
C LEU A 22 14.40 -9.64 -4.57
N LEU A 23 14.94 -8.50 -4.16
CA LEU A 23 14.69 -7.21 -4.81
C LEU A 23 15.12 -7.24 -6.29
N TYR A 24 16.30 -7.81 -6.57
CA TYR A 24 16.77 -7.97 -7.95
C TYR A 24 15.86 -8.88 -8.79
N LYS A 25 15.30 -9.94 -8.21
CA LYS A 25 14.31 -10.80 -8.89
C LYS A 25 13.00 -10.06 -9.16
N GLU A 26 12.55 -9.27 -8.19
CA GLU A 26 11.35 -8.44 -8.32
C GLU A 26 11.52 -7.36 -9.40
N ASP A 27 12.69 -6.72 -9.49
CA ASP A 27 13.02 -5.72 -10.52
C ASP A 27 12.89 -6.28 -11.94
N LYS A 28 13.15 -7.57 -12.15
CA LYS A 28 12.95 -8.23 -13.46
C LYS A 28 11.49 -8.25 -13.91
N CYS A 29 10.55 -8.07 -12.98
CA CYS A 29 9.12 -8.02 -13.27
C CYS A 29 8.63 -6.56 -13.44
N PHE A 30 9.49 -5.56 -13.22
CA PHE A 30 9.12 -4.15 -13.34
C PHE A 30 9.05 -3.71 -14.80
N ASN A 31 7.99 -2.98 -15.16
CA ASN A 31 7.85 -2.33 -16.45
C ASN A 31 8.01 -0.82 -16.28
N ASN A 32 9.07 -0.25 -16.86
CA ASN A 32 9.39 1.17 -16.70
C ASN A 32 8.41 2.12 -17.42
N ILE A 33 7.67 1.65 -18.42
CA ILE A 33 6.65 2.45 -19.11
C ILE A 33 5.38 2.53 -18.26
N LEU A 34 4.94 1.38 -17.75
CA LEU A 34 3.73 1.27 -16.92
C LEU A 34 3.97 1.68 -15.46
N LYS A 35 5.24 1.85 -15.07
CA LYS A 35 5.67 2.16 -13.69
C LYS A 35 5.01 1.23 -12.69
N ASN A 36 5.04 -0.07 -12.98
CA ASN A 36 4.41 -1.11 -12.18
C ASN A 36 5.05 -2.48 -12.44
N TRP A 37 4.76 -3.45 -11.57
CA TRP A 37 5.23 -4.83 -11.66
C TRP A 37 4.20 -5.73 -12.32
N LYS A 38 4.68 -6.61 -13.19
CA LYS A 38 3.88 -7.63 -13.85
C LYS A 38 3.46 -8.69 -12.83
N ASP A 39 2.19 -9.08 -12.84
CA ASP A 39 1.73 -10.27 -12.12
C ASP A 39 2.17 -11.54 -12.85
N ILE A 40 3.05 -12.33 -12.21
CA ILE A 40 3.63 -13.55 -12.78
C ILE A 40 2.91 -14.84 -12.35
N ARG A 41 1.85 -14.76 -11.52
CA ARG A 41 1.28 -15.96 -10.86
C ARG A 41 0.28 -16.72 -11.70
N ARG A 42 -0.16 -16.16 -12.82
CA ARG A 42 -1.06 -16.83 -13.74
C ARG A 42 -0.65 -16.51 -15.17
N ASN A 43 -0.98 -17.40 -16.12
CA ASN A 43 -0.83 -17.18 -17.57
C ASN A 43 -1.74 -16.06 -18.12
N HIS A 44 -2.03 -15.04 -17.32
CA HIS A 44 -2.87 -13.92 -17.74
C HIS A 44 -2.04 -12.98 -18.60
N ASN A 45 -2.67 -12.54 -19.69
CA ASN A 45 -2.27 -11.41 -20.53
C ASN A 45 -1.65 -10.31 -19.66
N ASP A 46 -0.40 -9.93 -19.96
CA ASP A 46 0.35 -8.79 -19.41
C ASP A 46 -0.41 -7.89 -18.42
N SER A 47 -0.60 -8.39 -17.18
CA SER A 47 -1.42 -7.73 -16.17
C SER A 47 -0.53 -7.00 -15.16
N PHE A 48 -0.91 -5.75 -14.86
CA PHE A 48 -0.20 -4.84 -13.98
C PHE A 48 -1.19 -4.26 -12.96
N PRO A 49 -1.61 -5.05 -11.96
CA PRO A 49 -2.58 -4.61 -10.97
C PRO A 49 -2.02 -3.46 -10.14
N ASN A 50 -2.88 -2.58 -9.61
CA ASN A 50 -2.47 -1.38 -8.87
C ASN A 50 -3.11 -1.35 -7.49
N PHE A 51 -2.88 -2.40 -6.71
CA PHE A 51 -3.53 -2.66 -5.43
C PHE A 51 -2.53 -3.05 -4.34
N TRP A 52 -2.96 -3.01 -3.07
CA TRP A 52 -2.12 -3.47 -1.95
C TRP A 52 -1.76 -4.95 -2.10
N CYS A 53 -2.75 -5.82 -2.33
CA CYS A 53 -2.47 -7.25 -2.42
C CYS A 53 -1.57 -7.58 -3.61
N TYR A 54 -1.79 -6.91 -4.75
CA TYR A 54 -1.10 -7.14 -6.01
C TYR A 54 -0.78 -5.82 -6.72
N GLY A 55 0.50 -5.49 -6.83
CA GLY A 55 0.96 -4.35 -7.62
C GLY A 55 1.81 -3.35 -6.87
N ALA A 56 2.02 -2.21 -7.53
CA ALA A 56 2.86 -1.12 -7.05
C ALA A 56 2.57 -0.67 -5.61
N PRO A 57 1.31 -0.49 -5.14
CA PRO A 57 1.08 0.00 -3.78
C PRO A 57 1.70 -0.88 -2.70
N GLY A 58 1.43 -2.20 -2.73
CA GLY A 58 1.99 -3.13 -1.74
C GLY A 58 3.49 -3.36 -1.90
N ILE A 59 3.99 -3.39 -3.13
CA ILE A 59 5.43 -3.56 -3.41
C ILE A 59 6.21 -2.34 -2.93
N LEU A 60 5.75 -1.13 -3.24
CA LEU A 60 6.39 0.10 -2.77
C LEU A 60 6.35 0.22 -1.25
N LEU A 61 5.24 -0.17 -0.61
CA LEU A 61 5.14 -0.19 0.85
C LEU A 61 6.24 -1.08 1.45
N ALA A 62 6.41 -2.29 0.89
CA ALA A 62 7.46 -3.20 1.32
C ALA A 62 8.87 -2.67 1.06
N ARG A 63 9.10 -2.00 -0.08
CA ARG A 63 10.39 -1.41 -0.44
C ARG A 63 10.75 -0.21 0.42
N LYS A 64 9.79 0.65 0.76
CA LYS A 64 9.99 1.77 1.67
C LYS A 64 10.51 1.28 3.02
N GLU A 65 9.87 0.27 3.60
CA GLU A 65 10.31 -0.33 4.87
C GLU A 65 11.74 -0.89 4.77
N ILE A 66 12.06 -1.62 3.69
CA ILE A 66 13.43 -2.15 3.48
C ILE A 66 14.43 -1.00 3.39
N PHE A 67 14.13 0.00 2.57
CA PHE A 67 15.01 1.14 2.36
C PHE A 67 15.24 1.93 3.66
N ASP A 68 14.20 2.23 4.42
CA ASP A 68 14.31 3.01 5.66
C ASP A 68 15.19 2.32 6.70
N LYS A 69 15.12 0.99 6.78
CA LYS A 69 15.82 0.20 7.81
C LYS A 69 17.20 -0.27 7.40
N THR A 70 17.47 -0.37 6.09
CA THR A 70 18.72 -0.99 5.59
C THR A 70 19.47 -0.15 4.57
N ASN A 71 18.85 0.91 4.04
CA ASN A 71 19.33 1.71 2.92
C ASN A 71 19.57 0.89 1.62
N ILE A 72 18.93 -0.28 1.50
CA ILE A 72 18.96 -1.14 0.31
C ILE A 72 17.75 -0.85 -0.57
N GLY A 73 17.98 -0.79 -1.89
CA GLY A 73 16.95 -0.57 -2.89
C GLY A 73 16.79 0.92 -3.25
N ASN A 74 15.68 1.25 -3.91
CA ASN A 74 15.37 2.61 -4.31
C ASN A 74 13.85 2.85 -4.24
N ASN A 75 13.47 4.06 -3.83
CA ASN A 75 12.10 4.55 -3.82
C ASN A 75 11.93 5.59 -4.94
N ASP A 76 11.55 5.12 -6.14
CA ASP A 76 11.31 5.99 -7.29
C ASP A 76 9.95 6.70 -7.17
N LEU A 77 9.99 8.01 -6.89
CA LEU A 77 8.82 8.89 -6.81
C LEU A 77 7.94 8.87 -8.06
N SER A 78 8.46 8.50 -9.24
CA SER A 78 7.65 8.38 -10.45
C SER A 78 6.64 7.22 -10.38
N ILE A 79 6.95 6.17 -9.64
CA ILE A 79 6.04 5.04 -9.40
C ILE A 79 4.90 5.50 -8.49
N ILE A 80 5.22 6.23 -7.43
CA ILE A 80 4.23 6.82 -6.50
C ILE A 80 3.25 7.73 -7.24
N LYS A 81 3.75 8.61 -8.12
CA LYS A 81 2.90 9.47 -8.97
C LYS A 81 2.00 8.64 -9.89
N ASN A 82 2.51 7.56 -10.48
CA ASN A 82 1.71 6.65 -11.28
C ASN A 82 0.61 5.97 -10.44
N VAL A 83 0.91 5.53 -9.22
CA VAL A 83 -0.12 4.97 -8.32
C VAL A 83 -1.20 6.02 -8.02
N LEU A 84 -0.79 7.23 -7.61
CA LEU A 84 -1.69 8.33 -7.22
C LEU A 84 -2.66 8.70 -8.35
N THR A 85 -2.17 8.79 -9.58
CA THR A 85 -3.00 9.11 -10.78
C THR A 85 -3.97 7.99 -11.17
N ASN A 86 -3.83 6.78 -10.63
CA ASN A 86 -4.73 5.67 -10.90
C ASN A 86 -5.72 5.41 -9.75
N VAL A 87 -5.59 6.10 -8.60
CA VAL A 87 -6.49 5.93 -7.44
C VAL A 87 -7.95 6.19 -7.81
N GLU A 88 -8.25 7.27 -8.55
CA GLU A 88 -9.62 7.64 -8.98
C GLU A 88 -10.29 6.59 -9.88
N LYS A 89 -9.49 5.76 -10.55
CA LYS A 89 -10.01 4.72 -11.45
C LYS A 89 -10.43 3.47 -10.70
N ILE A 90 -10.04 3.34 -9.43
CA ILE A 90 -10.39 2.20 -8.58
C ILE A 90 -11.82 2.43 -8.09
N ARG A 91 -12.73 1.55 -8.49
CA ARG A 91 -14.14 1.64 -8.08
C ARG A 91 -14.31 1.11 -6.67
N GLU A 92 -13.62 0.02 -6.36
CA GLU A 92 -13.71 -0.63 -5.06
C GLU A 92 -13.13 0.27 -3.96
N LEU A 93 -13.75 0.27 -2.79
CA LEU A 93 -13.27 1.03 -1.62
C LEU A 93 -12.44 0.16 -0.66
N ASN A 94 -12.51 -1.16 -0.74
CA ASN A 94 -11.91 -2.04 0.27
C ASN A 94 -10.37 -1.97 0.42
N LEU A 95 -9.84 -2.59 1.47
CA LEU A 95 -8.40 -2.57 1.78
C LEU A 95 -7.55 -3.45 0.86
N CYS A 96 -8.09 -4.56 0.38
CA CYS A 96 -7.32 -5.54 -0.38
C CYS A 96 -6.94 -5.02 -1.77
N HIS A 97 -7.95 -4.53 -2.50
CA HIS A 97 -7.83 -4.06 -3.89
C HIS A 97 -8.78 -2.91 -4.20
N GLY A 98 -9.09 -2.10 -3.18
CA GLY A 98 -9.80 -0.85 -3.35
C GLY A 98 -8.91 0.37 -3.13
N SER A 99 -9.51 1.54 -3.34
CA SER A 99 -8.88 2.84 -3.23
C SER A 99 -8.34 3.09 -1.82
N VAL A 100 -9.04 2.68 -0.77
CA VAL A 100 -8.59 2.87 0.62
C VAL A 100 -7.30 2.13 0.90
N GLY A 101 -7.20 0.87 0.46
CA GLY A 101 -5.96 0.10 0.59
C GLY A 101 -4.78 0.78 -0.10
N THR A 102 -5.00 1.26 -1.32
CA THR A 102 -3.99 1.98 -2.10
C THR A 102 -3.60 3.31 -1.45
N ILE A 103 -4.57 4.11 -1.00
CA ILE A 103 -4.33 5.39 -0.31
C ILE A 103 -3.56 5.16 0.98
N SER A 104 -3.92 4.16 1.77
CA SER A 104 -3.24 3.83 3.03
C SER A 104 -1.79 3.39 2.81
N CYS A 105 -1.49 2.69 1.70
CA CYS A 105 -0.10 2.43 1.30
C CYS A 105 0.64 3.74 0.99
N LEU A 106 0.05 4.63 0.19
CA LEU A 106 0.66 5.90 -0.18
C LEU A 106 0.93 6.79 1.03
N ASP A 107 -0.03 6.90 1.94
CA ASP A 107 0.05 7.62 3.22
C ASP A 107 1.25 7.14 4.05
N ALA A 108 1.43 5.81 4.17
CA ALA A 108 2.56 5.23 4.88
C ALA A 108 3.91 5.45 4.15
N ILE A 109 3.94 5.30 2.82
CA ILE A 109 5.16 5.51 2.02
C ILE A 109 5.64 6.97 2.10
N LEU A 110 4.69 7.90 2.16
CA LEU A 110 4.92 9.34 2.09
C LEU A 110 4.86 10.03 3.46
N LYS A 111 4.94 9.28 4.56
CA LYS A 111 4.90 9.84 5.93
C LYS A 111 5.92 10.97 6.15
N ASP A 112 7.10 10.84 5.54
CA ASP A 112 8.22 11.79 5.64
C ASP A 112 8.30 12.76 4.43
N GLU A 113 7.35 12.71 3.50
CA GLU A 113 7.33 13.60 2.33
C GLU A 113 7.03 15.04 2.78
N GLU A 114 7.66 16.04 2.15
CA GLU A 114 7.45 17.46 2.46
C GLU A 114 6.61 18.17 1.40
N ASN A 115 6.41 17.54 0.24
CA ASN A 115 5.62 18.08 -0.86
C ASN A 115 4.12 18.20 -0.48
N LEU A 116 3.70 19.43 -0.20
CA LEU A 116 2.32 19.76 0.19
C LEU A 116 1.28 19.31 -0.85
N LEU A 117 1.57 19.41 -2.16
CA LEU A 117 0.62 19.02 -3.20
C LEU A 117 0.32 17.51 -3.18
N ILE A 118 1.32 16.69 -2.84
CA ILE A 118 1.14 15.24 -2.72
C ILE A 118 0.28 14.92 -1.50
N LYS A 119 0.53 15.58 -0.37
CA LYS A 119 -0.27 15.42 0.86
C LYS A 119 -1.73 15.81 0.64
N GLU A 120 -1.95 16.99 0.07
CA GLU A 120 -3.31 17.48 -0.27
C GLU A 120 -4.05 16.52 -1.19
N SER A 121 -3.34 15.89 -2.14
CA SER A 121 -3.96 14.88 -3.03
C SER A 121 -4.42 13.64 -2.27
N ILE A 122 -3.61 13.15 -1.33
CA ILE A 122 -3.96 11.98 -0.49
C ILE A 122 -5.17 12.31 0.40
N ASP A 123 -5.16 13.49 1.02
CA ASP A 123 -6.25 13.93 1.90
C ASP A 123 -7.55 14.13 1.12
N PHE A 124 -7.49 14.71 -0.09
CA PHE A 124 -8.64 14.82 -0.99
C PHE A 124 -9.27 13.45 -1.30
N TYR A 125 -8.46 12.45 -1.62
CA TYR A 125 -9.00 11.11 -1.88
C TYR A 125 -9.60 10.48 -0.64
N PHE A 126 -9.00 10.73 0.52
CA PHE A 126 -9.53 10.24 1.79
C PHE A 126 -10.88 10.87 2.13
N ASP A 127 -11.03 12.18 1.95
CA ASP A 127 -12.29 12.90 2.16
C ASP A 127 -13.40 12.39 1.24
N ASN A 128 -13.06 12.02 0.01
CA ASN A 128 -14.01 11.39 -0.92
C ASN A 128 -14.47 10.01 -0.42
N VAL A 129 -13.56 9.20 0.15
CA VAL A 129 -13.93 7.91 0.78
C VAL A 129 -14.86 8.16 1.97
N VAL A 130 -14.50 9.08 2.87
CA VAL A 130 -15.32 9.44 4.04
C VAL A 130 -16.73 9.86 3.61
N SER A 131 -16.82 10.68 2.56
CA SER A 131 -18.10 11.13 2.00
C SER A 131 -18.95 9.96 1.50
N GLN A 132 -18.36 8.98 0.80
CA GLN A 132 -19.06 7.79 0.31
C GLN A 132 -19.51 6.85 1.44
N VAL A 133 -18.81 6.82 2.56
CA VAL A 133 -19.19 6.00 3.73
C VAL A 133 -20.32 6.65 4.53
N ILE A 134 -20.24 7.97 4.76
CA ILE A 134 -21.26 8.72 5.51
C ILE A 134 -22.56 8.86 4.70
N LYS A 135 -22.44 8.96 3.37
CA LYS A 135 -23.57 9.05 2.43
C LYS A 135 -23.49 7.88 1.44
N PRO A 136 -23.88 6.66 1.83
CA PRO A 136 -23.80 5.47 0.98
C PRO A 136 -24.49 5.61 -0.37
N GLU A 137 -25.48 6.49 -0.49
CA GLU A 137 -26.15 6.83 -1.75
C GLU A 137 -25.23 7.51 -2.78
N LEU A 138 -24.09 8.07 -2.34
CA LEU A 138 -23.03 8.59 -3.20
C LEU A 138 -22.02 7.51 -3.61
N SER A 139 -22.01 6.37 -2.92
CA SER A 139 -21.07 5.29 -3.20
C SER A 139 -21.43 4.58 -4.49
N THR A 140 -20.42 4.42 -5.36
CA THR A 140 -20.55 3.58 -6.56
C THR A 140 -20.15 2.13 -6.31
N ASP A 141 -19.65 1.81 -5.11
CA ASP A 141 -19.20 0.48 -4.70
C ASP A 141 -20.15 -0.17 -3.69
N LEU A 142 -21.24 -0.73 -4.22
CA LEU A 142 -22.21 -1.46 -3.42
C LEU A 142 -21.64 -2.76 -2.82
N ASN A 143 -20.58 -3.33 -3.40
CA ASN A 143 -20.02 -4.60 -2.92
C ASN A 143 -19.27 -4.42 -1.61
N THR A 144 -18.37 -3.43 -1.54
CA THR A 144 -17.67 -3.13 -0.27
C THR A 144 -18.66 -2.65 0.78
N MET A 145 -19.64 -1.81 0.41
CA MET A 145 -20.63 -1.29 1.36
C MET A 145 -21.57 -2.35 1.92
N ASN A 146 -21.87 -3.42 1.18
CA ASN A 146 -22.73 -4.52 1.64
C ASN A 146 -21.97 -5.69 2.28
N THR A 147 -20.64 -5.62 2.36
CA THR A 147 -19.79 -6.68 2.92
C THR A 147 -19.18 -6.21 4.23
N PHE A 148 -19.24 -7.03 5.29
CA PHE A 148 -18.70 -6.69 6.61
C PHE A 148 -17.30 -7.27 6.90
N SER A 149 -16.66 -7.89 5.91
CA SER A 149 -15.30 -8.40 6.07
C SER A 149 -14.29 -7.25 6.23
N PHE A 150 -13.19 -7.50 6.93
CA PHE A 150 -12.17 -6.48 7.14
C PHE A 150 -11.47 -6.09 5.82
N MET A 151 -10.97 -7.06 5.06
CA MET A 151 -10.18 -6.76 3.86
C MET A 151 -11.00 -6.41 2.61
N LEU A 152 -12.26 -6.88 2.51
CA LEU A 152 -13.11 -6.71 1.32
C LEU A 152 -14.35 -5.86 1.56
N GLY A 153 -14.57 -5.43 2.81
CA GLY A 153 -15.82 -4.82 3.24
C GLY A 153 -15.65 -3.49 3.95
N VAL A 154 -16.79 -2.89 4.29
CA VAL A 154 -16.89 -1.58 4.94
C VAL A 154 -16.17 -1.53 6.30
N SER A 155 -16.05 -2.67 6.99
CA SER A 155 -15.36 -2.75 8.29
C SER A 155 -13.90 -2.29 8.21
N GLY A 156 -13.16 -2.67 7.16
CA GLY A 156 -11.78 -2.20 6.98
C GLY A 156 -11.70 -0.75 6.51
N VAL A 157 -12.67 -0.31 5.71
CA VAL A 157 -12.76 1.09 5.29
C VAL A 157 -12.95 2.01 6.51
N VAL A 158 -13.90 1.69 7.37
CA VAL A 158 -14.18 2.45 8.60
C VAL A 158 -12.99 2.39 9.56
N TYR A 159 -12.29 1.25 9.62
CA TYR A 159 -11.03 1.14 10.38
C TYR A 159 -9.99 2.15 9.90
N GLU A 160 -9.72 2.22 8.59
CA GLU A 160 -8.74 3.18 8.06
C GLU A 160 -9.19 4.64 8.23
N ILE A 161 -10.50 4.93 8.10
CA ILE A 161 -11.07 6.23 8.45
C ILE A 161 -10.73 6.61 9.89
N SER A 162 -10.93 5.68 10.82
CA SER A 162 -10.63 5.88 12.24
C SER A 162 -9.13 6.02 12.47
N ARG A 163 -8.32 5.20 11.81
CA ARG A 163 -6.85 5.19 11.93
C ARG A 163 -6.24 6.54 11.59
N LYS A 164 -6.70 7.18 10.50
CA LYS A 164 -6.16 8.48 10.08
C LYS A 164 -6.45 9.62 11.08
N GLN A 165 -7.34 9.38 12.05
CA GLN A 165 -7.69 10.34 13.11
C GLN A 165 -7.12 9.95 14.48
N ASP A 166 -6.54 8.75 14.60
CA ASP A 166 -6.09 8.18 15.87
C ASP A 166 -4.80 7.39 15.68
N ASP A 167 -3.67 8.03 15.98
CA ASP A 167 -2.31 7.47 15.86
C ASP A 167 -2.08 6.22 16.74
N ARG A 168 -3.01 5.88 17.64
CA ARG A 168 -2.94 4.63 18.41
C ARG A 168 -3.28 3.42 17.53
N LEU A 169 -4.03 3.62 16.45
CA LEU A 169 -4.41 2.58 15.50
C LEU A 169 -3.28 2.38 14.48
N LEU A 170 -2.91 1.11 14.27
CA LEU A 170 -1.81 0.76 13.39
C LEU A 170 -2.25 0.68 11.93
N ASN A 171 -1.31 0.93 11.01
CA ASN A 171 -1.56 0.61 9.61
C ASN A 171 -1.45 -0.92 9.42
N VAL A 172 -2.60 -1.57 9.36
CA VAL A 172 -2.71 -3.03 9.18
C VAL A 172 -2.07 -3.53 7.88
N LEU A 173 -1.89 -2.68 6.87
CA LEU A 173 -1.30 -3.05 5.58
C LEU A 173 0.22 -3.17 5.63
N LEU A 174 0.87 -2.56 6.62
CA LEU A 174 2.28 -2.80 6.91
C LEU A 174 2.52 -4.20 7.48
N LEU A 175 1.45 -4.85 7.98
CA LEU A 175 1.54 -6.11 8.73
C LEU A 175 2.55 -6.01 9.88
N GLU A 176 2.63 -4.81 10.48
CA GLU A 176 3.48 -4.53 11.63
C GLU A 176 3.07 -5.41 12.80
N LEU A 177 4.07 -6.04 13.41
CA LEU A 177 3.95 -6.61 14.74
C LEU A 177 4.58 -5.59 15.69
N ARG A 178 3.76 -4.86 16.45
CA ARG A 178 4.30 -4.03 17.53
C ARG A 178 4.92 -4.96 18.56
N GLY A 179 6.22 -4.89 18.75
CA GLY A 179 6.83 -5.31 20.00
C GLY A 179 6.28 -4.42 21.11
N HIS A 180 5.87 -5.01 22.23
CA HIS A 180 5.68 -4.22 23.42
C HIS A 180 7.05 -3.67 23.82
N ASP A 181 7.27 -2.39 23.57
CA ASP A 181 8.24 -1.64 24.36
C ASP A 181 7.53 -1.37 25.69
N ASP A 182 7.90 -2.15 26.71
CA ASP A 182 7.54 -1.92 28.11
C ASP A 182 8.19 -0.62 28.64
#